data_AF-A0A251SJ67-F1
#
_entry.id   AF-A0A251SJ67-F1
#
_cell.length_a   1.000
_cell.length_b   1.000
_cell.length_c   1.000
_cell.angle_alpha   90.00
_cell.angle_beta   90.00
_cell.angle_gamma   90.00
#
_symmetry.space_group_name_H-M   'P 1'
#
loop_
_entity.id
_entity.type
_entity.pdbx_description
1 polymer ?
#
loop_
_entity_poly.entity_id
_entity_poly.type
_entity_poly.pdbx_seq_one_letter_code
_entity_poly.pdbx_strand_id
1 'polypeptide(L)'
;MAVAARPLVSVQPLKSDMATDGHRIETVLELLLVISDTVEGVEKTKSAINVLKHIGAYSDAEKAKDSSRSRPGKGKMGNRRYINRKGPLIVCGTEGAKSVKAFRNNPRVEICNVERLNLLKLAPGGHLGRFVIWTKSAFEKLDSIYGSFENKSEKKKGYVLPRAKMVNADLARIINSDEVQSVVSPIKMEVKRAPMKNNPLKNLNIIYN
;
A
#
# COMPACT_ATOMS: atom_id res chain seq x y z
N MET A 1 1.81 -17.96 4.46
CA MET A 1 1.30 -16.68 4.99
C MET A 1 2.40 -15.68 5.35
N ALA A 2 3.44 -16.05 6.12
CA ALA A 2 4.50 -15.13 6.54
C ALA A 2 5.27 -14.47 5.38
N VAL A 3 5.49 -15.20 4.27
CA VAL A 3 6.20 -14.72 3.08
C VAL A 3 5.49 -13.55 2.39
N ALA A 4 4.15 -13.50 2.42
CA ALA A 4 3.39 -12.41 1.82
C ALA A 4 3.21 -11.21 2.77
N ALA A 5 3.25 -11.45 4.09
CA ALA A 5 2.96 -10.41 5.07
C ALA A 5 4.12 -9.44 5.26
N ARG A 6 5.37 -9.91 5.10
CA ARG A 6 6.53 -9.04 5.25
C ARG A 6 6.74 -8.08 4.09
N PRO A 7 6.66 -8.45 2.80
CA PRO A 7 6.73 -7.49 1.70
C PRO A 7 5.76 -6.32 1.91
N LEU A 8 4.56 -6.61 2.39
CA LEU A 8 3.54 -5.63 2.74
C LEU A 8 3.90 -4.69 3.91
N VAL A 9 4.80 -5.13 4.80
CA VAL A 9 5.27 -4.38 5.98
C VAL A 9 6.64 -3.72 5.70
N SER A 10 7.45 -4.29 4.81
CA SER A 10 8.81 -3.84 4.48
C SER A 10 8.87 -2.93 3.26
N VAL A 11 7.88 -2.99 2.36
CA VAL A 11 7.72 -1.98 1.32
C VAL A 11 7.31 -0.71 2.04
N GLN A 12 8.19 0.29 2.07
CA GLN A 12 7.82 1.62 2.49
C GLN A 12 6.59 2.02 1.67
N PRO A 13 5.44 2.31 2.30
CA PRO A 13 4.25 2.64 1.57
C PRO A 13 4.53 3.92 0.78
N LEU A 14 4.47 3.83 -0.54
CA LEU A 14 4.63 4.99 -1.40
C LEU A 14 3.34 5.82 -1.31
N LYS A 15 3.49 7.15 -1.29
CA LYS A 15 2.34 8.07 -1.26
C LYS A 15 1.39 7.80 -2.43
N SER A 16 1.93 7.41 -3.59
CA SER A 16 1.18 7.02 -4.78
C SER A 16 0.24 5.85 -4.52
N ASP A 17 0.72 4.80 -3.86
CA ASP A 17 -0.04 3.55 -3.67
C ASP A 17 -1.23 3.81 -2.74
N MET A 18 -0.98 4.55 -1.66
CA MET A 18 -2.03 4.94 -0.71
C MET A 18 -3.05 5.90 -1.33
N ALA A 19 -2.60 6.80 -2.21
CA ALA A 19 -3.50 7.67 -2.96
C ALA A 19 -4.35 6.88 -3.96
N THR A 20 -3.79 5.85 -4.63
CA THR A 20 -4.55 4.99 -5.54
C THR A 20 -5.62 4.15 -4.82
N ASP A 21 -5.31 3.65 -3.61
CA ASP A 21 -6.30 2.95 -2.77
C ASP A 21 -7.34 3.93 -2.17
N GLY A 22 -7.08 5.22 -2.28
CA GLY A 22 -8.01 6.30 -1.96
C GLY A 22 -7.94 6.73 -0.50
N HIS A 23 -6.81 6.57 0.17
CA HIS A 23 -6.59 7.16 1.49
C HIS A 23 -6.36 8.68 1.42
N ARG A 24 -6.84 9.42 2.42
CA ARG A 24 -6.57 10.87 2.58
C ARG A 24 -5.44 11.09 3.58
N ILE A 25 -4.25 11.35 3.07
CA ILE A 25 -3.00 11.45 3.86
C ILE A 25 -2.24 12.76 3.63
N GLU A 26 -2.90 13.79 3.09
CA GLU A 26 -2.25 15.07 2.75
C GLU A 26 -1.74 15.83 3.98
N THR A 27 -2.45 15.73 5.11
CA THR A 27 -2.14 16.41 6.37
C THR A 27 -1.16 15.63 7.26
N VAL A 28 -0.83 14.39 6.88
CA VAL A 28 0.04 13.52 7.69
C VAL A 28 1.50 13.92 7.45
N LEU A 29 2.27 14.06 8.53
CA LEU A 29 3.67 14.49 8.49
C LEU A 29 4.56 13.48 7.74
N GLU A 30 4.40 12.19 8.04
CA GLU A 30 5.21 11.09 7.52
C GLU A 30 4.34 9.88 7.18
N LEU A 31 4.70 9.13 6.13
CA LEU A 31 3.95 7.96 5.67
C LEU A 31 4.12 6.75 6.60
N LEU A 32 5.36 6.53 7.08
CA LEU A 32 5.67 5.54 8.11
C LEU A 32 5.43 6.16 9.48
N LEU A 33 4.16 6.27 9.83
CA LEU A 33 3.74 6.94 11.05
C LEU A 33 3.91 6.04 12.27
N VAL A 34 4.93 6.32 13.08
CA VAL A 34 5.20 5.66 14.36
C VAL A 34 4.82 6.62 15.49
N ILE A 35 3.97 6.16 16.42
CA ILE A 35 3.47 6.95 17.55
C ILE A 35 3.90 6.31 18.86
N SER A 36 3.99 7.11 19.92
CA SER A 36 4.24 6.65 21.28
C SER A 36 3.23 5.60 21.77
N ASP A 37 3.71 4.67 22.59
CA ASP A 37 2.91 3.58 23.17
C ASP A 37 1.80 4.06 24.12
N THR A 38 1.79 5.35 24.50
CA THR A 38 0.71 5.98 25.27
C THR A 38 -0.66 5.82 24.61
N VAL A 39 -0.71 5.68 23.28
CA VAL A 39 -1.95 5.46 22.52
C VAL A 39 -2.58 4.11 22.87
N GLU A 40 -1.81 3.12 23.31
CA GLU A 40 -2.32 1.79 23.70
C GLU A 40 -3.16 1.83 24.98
N GLY A 41 -2.91 2.83 25.84
CA GLY A 41 -3.66 3.06 27.08
C GLY A 41 -4.98 3.82 26.90
N VAL A 42 -5.31 4.28 25.70
CA VAL A 42 -6.51 5.07 25.44
C VAL A 42 -7.76 4.20 25.55
N GLU A 43 -8.64 4.49 26.52
CA GLU A 43 -9.88 3.71 26.72
C GLU A 43 -11.11 4.36 26.07
N LYS A 44 -11.16 5.69 26.02
CA LYS A 44 -12.33 6.44 25.56
C LYS A 44 -12.24 6.79 24.08
N THR A 45 -13.34 6.59 23.36
CA THR A 45 -13.45 6.90 21.93
C THR A 45 -13.21 8.38 21.63
N LYS A 46 -13.67 9.30 22.51
CA LYS A 46 -13.42 10.74 22.37
C LYS A 46 -11.92 11.06 22.35
N SER A 47 -11.16 10.44 23.25
CA SER A 47 -9.71 10.58 23.30
C SER A 47 -9.03 9.99 22.06
N ALA A 48 -9.52 8.84 21.57
CA ALA A 48 -9.02 8.24 20.33
C ALA A 48 -9.24 9.13 19.09
N ILE A 49 -10.38 9.82 19.00
CA ILE A 49 -10.64 10.80 17.94
C ILE A 49 -9.66 11.97 18.03
N ASN A 50 -9.41 12.48 19.24
CA ASN A 50 -8.45 13.58 19.43
C ASN A 50 -7.05 13.17 18.97
N VAL A 51 -6.60 11.96 19.33
CA VAL A 51 -5.33 11.40 18.86
C VAL A 51 -5.26 11.40 17.34
N LEU A 52 -6.27 10.84 16.64
CA LEU A 52 -6.30 10.81 15.18
C LEU A 52 -6.30 12.21 14.54
N LYS A 53 -6.93 13.20 15.19
CA LYS A 53 -6.92 14.60 14.72
C LYS A 53 -5.55 15.22 14.86
N HIS A 54 -4.89 15.04 16.00
CA HIS A 54 -3.53 15.56 16.23
C HIS A 54 -2.51 15.00 15.24
N ILE A 55 -2.69 13.75 14.83
CA ILE A 55 -1.79 13.08 13.88
C ILE A 55 -2.16 13.38 12.40
N GLY A 56 -3.29 14.03 12.15
CA GLY A 56 -3.77 14.31 10.79
C GLY A 56 -4.42 13.12 10.08
N ALA A 57 -4.57 11.98 10.75
CA ALA A 57 -5.17 10.75 10.21
C ALA A 57 -6.71 10.74 10.23
N TYR A 58 -7.34 11.69 10.92
CA TYR A 58 -8.79 11.71 11.10
C TYR A 58 -9.57 11.99 9.81
N SER A 59 -8.99 12.73 8.85
CA SER A 59 -9.60 13.02 7.56
C SER A 59 -9.86 11.76 6.72
N ASP A 60 -9.01 10.74 6.87
CA ASP A 60 -9.19 9.43 6.26
C ASP A 60 -10.35 8.65 6.91
N ALA A 61 -10.43 8.69 8.25
CA ALA A 61 -11.51 8.07 9.00
C ALA A 61 -12.87 8.70 8.67
N GLU A 62 -12.94 10.03 8.51
CA GLU A 62 -14.16 10.74 8.06
C GLU A 62 -14.57 10.33 6.65
N LYS A 63 -13.64 10.30 5.70
CA LYS A 63 -13.91 9.80 4.34
C LYS A 63 -14.46 8.37 4.36
N ALA A 64 -13.91 7.51 5.21
CA ALA A 64 -14.36 6.14 5.35
C ALA A 64 -15.77 6.05 5.97
N LYS A 65 -16.10 6.93 6.93
CA LYS A 65 -17.45 7.06 7.51
C LYS A 65 -18.48 7.44 6.45
N ASP A 66 -18.20 8.45 5.64
CA ASP A 66 -19.13 8.99 4.63
C ASP A 66 -19.30 8.05 3.43
N SER A 67 -18.36 7.10 3.24
CA SER A 67 -18.41 6.13 2.14
C SER A 67 -19.49 5.05 2.27
N SER A 68 -20.20 5.00 3.39
CA SER A 68 -21.22 3.97 3.65
C SER A 68 -22.40 4.11 2.69
N ARG A 69 -22.54 3.15 1.77
CA ARG A 69 -23.67 3.09 0.82
C ARG A 69 -24.40 1.76 0.87
N SER A 70 -25.68 1.78 0.49
CA SER A 70 -26.50 0.56 0.38
C SER A 70 -25.97 -0.36 -0.72
N ARG A 71 -25.83 -1.65 -0.43
CA ARG A 71 -25.39 -2.67 -1.39
C ARG A 71 -26.51 -2.92 -2.42
N PRO A 72 -26.21 -2.86 -3.72
CA PRO A 72 -27.18 -3.22 -4.76
C PRO A 72 -27.42 -4.74 -4.81
N GLY A 73 -28.58 -5.15 -5.33
CA GLY A 73 -28.91 -6.55 -5.59
C GLY A 73 -29.29 -7.39 -4.36
N LYS A 74 -29.35 -8.71 -4.57
CA LYS A 74 -29.84 -9.71 -3.60
C LYS A 74 -28.97 -9.83 -2.34
N GLY A 75 -27.70 -9.43 -2.40
CA GLY A 75 -26.80 -9.44 -1.24
C GLY A 75 -27.30 -8.59 -0.06
N LYS A 76 -28.18 -7.62 -0.33
CA LYS A 76 -28.86 -6.82 0.71
C LYS A 76 -29.72 -7.68 1.65
N MET A 77 -30.32 -8.76 1.15
CA MET A 77 -31.18 -9.68 1.92
C MET A 77 -30.38 -10.57 2.86
N GLY A 78 -29.11 -10.86 2.53
CA GLY A 78 -28.24 -11.73 3.34
C GLY A 78 -27.45 -11.01 4.44
N ASN A 79 -28.02 -10.01 5.11
CA ASN A 79 -27.36 -9.21 6.17
C ASN A 79 -26.08 -8.45 5.74
N ARG A 80 -25.90 -8.20 4.45
CA ARG A 80 -24.78 -7.42 3.89
C ARG A 80 -25.29 -6.11 3.29
N ARG A 81 -26.13 -5.38 4.01
CA ARG A 81 -26.82 -4.18 3.50
C ARG A 81 -25.89 -3.03 3.12
N TYR A 82 -24.75 -2.86 3.80
CA TYR A 82 -23.85 -1.72 3.58
C TYR A 82 -22.52 -2.14 2.96
N ILE A 83 -22.00 -1.30 2.06
CA ILE A 83 -20.63 -1.34 1.54
C ILE A 83 -19.91 -0.13 2.13
N ASN A 84 -18.72 -0.36 2.67
CA ASN A 84 -17.92 0.69 3.31
C ASN A 84 -16.47 0.55 2.88
N ARG A 85 -15.76 1.68 2.78
CA ARG A 85 -14.30 1.67 2.65
C ARG A 85 -13.63 1.25 3.95
N LYS A 86 -12.39 0.79 3.82
CA LYS A 86 -11.50 0.55 4.94
C LYS A 86 -10.75 1.85 5.22
N GLY A 87 -10.76 2.29 6.48
CA GLY A 87 -9.97 3.44 6.92
C GLY A 87 -8.59 3.00 7.41
N PRO A 88 -7.94 3.83 8.24
CA PRO A 88 -6.59 3.58 8.70
C PRO A 88 -6.54 2.32 9.57
N LEU A 89 -5.41 1.61 9.50
CA LEU A 89 -5.10 0.45 10.32
C LEU A 89 -4.10 0.84 11.40
N ILE A 90 -4.46 0.69 12.66
CA ILE A 90 -3.57 0.91 13.80
C ILE A 90 -2.98 -0.44 14.21
N VAL A 91 -1.66 -0.53 14.31
CA VAL A 91 -0.94 -1.72 14.75
C VAL A 91 -0.32 -1.47 16.11
N CYS A 92 -0.71 -2.29 17.09
CA CYS A 92 -0.23 -2.23 18.47
C CYS A 92 0.74 -3.38 18.78
N GLY A 93 1.64 -3.13 19.72
CA GLY A 93 2.66 -4.07 20.17
C GLY A 93 2.21 -4.90 21.37
N THR A 94 1.33 -4.37 22.21
CA THR A 94 0.88 -5.05 23.43
C THR A 94 -0.36 -5.92 23.18
N GLU A 95 -0.33 -7.16 23.70
CA GLU A 95 -1.52 -8.01 23.69
C GLU A 95 -2.61 -7.43 24.61
N GLY A 96 -3.84 -7.34 24.12
CA GLY A 96 -4.97 -6.86 24.93
C GLY A 96 -4.97 -5.36 25.22
N ALA A 97 -4.27 -4.55 24.40
CA ALA A 97 -4.26 -3.09 24.53
C ALA A 97 -5.68 -2.51 24.70
N LYS A 98 -5.84 -1.62 25.68
CA LYS A 98 -7.14 -1.01 26.01
C LYS A 98 -7.68 -0.16 24.86
N SER A 99 -6.76 0.36 24.04
CA SER A 99 -7.01 1.03 22.76
C SER A 99 -7.94 0.26 21.82
N VAL A 100 -7.96 -1.07 21.87
CA VAL A 100 -8.86 -1.89 21.04
C VAL A 100 -10.32 -1.49 21.25
N LYS A 101 -10.74 -1.21 22.49
CA LYS A 101 -12.11 -0.78 22.77
C LYS A 101 -12.36 0.65 22.27
N ALA A 102 -11.40 1.55 22.45
CA ALA A 102 -11.53 2.95 22.05
C ALA A 102 -11.66 3.12 20.53
N PHE A 103 -10.80 2.46 19.76
CA PHE A 103 -10.76 2.57 18.30
C PHE A 103 -11.78 1.70 17.58
N ARG A 104 -12.30 0.63 18.21
CA ARG A 104 -13.31 -0.26 17.58
C ARG A 104 -14.63 0.46 17.26
N ASN A 105 -15.01 1.44 18.07
CA ASN A 105 -16.23 2.22 17.83
C ASN A 105 -16.01 3.34 16.79
N ASN A 106 -14.76 3.70 16.49
CA ASN A 106 -14.49 4.68 15.46
C ASN A 106 -14.86 4.11 14.08
N PRO A 107 -15.56 4.88 13.25
CA PRO A 107 -16.04 4.38 11.97
C PRO A 107 -14.86 3.98 11.09
N ARG A 108 -14.80 2.68 10.77
CA ARG A 108 -13.93 2.09 9.75
C ARG A 108 -12.42 2.17 10.02
N VAL A 109 -12.02 2.62 11.20
CA VAL A 109 -10.68 2.41 11.74
C VAL A 109 -10.57 0.96 12.20
N GLU A 110 -9.48 0.29 11.82
CA GLU A 110 -9.22 -1.07 12.28
C GLU A 110 -7.99 -1.10 13.17
N ILE A 111 -7.99 -2.04 14.11
CA ILE A 111 -6.84 -2.29 14.98
C ILE A 111 -6.36 -3.73 14.81
N CYS A 112 -5.05 -3.92 14.90
CA CYS A 112 -4.40 -5.22 14.85
C CYS A 112 -3.22 -5.29 15.82
N ASN A 113 -2.92 -6.49 16.30
CA ASN A 113 -1.68 -6.76 16.99
C ASN A 113 -0.59 -7.10 15.96
N VAL A 114 0.63 -6.62 16.16
CA VAL A 114 1.81 -6.92 15.33
C VAL A 114 2.09 -8.42 15.22
N GLU A 115 1.86 -9.19 16.29
CA GLU A 115 2.12 -10.63 16.30
C GLU A 115 1.14 -11.41 15.42
N ARG A 116 -0.07 -10.87 15.25
CA ARG A 116 -1.18 -11.48 14.50
C ARG A 116 -1.56 -10.62 13.29
N LEU A 117 -0.56 -10.07 12.61
CA LEU A 117 -0.76 -9.30 11.38
C LEU A 117 -1.43 -10.16 10.30
N ASN A 118 -2.60 -9.72 9.87
CA ASN A 118 -3.38 -10.39 8.84
C ASN A 118 -3.22 -9.67 7.50
N LEU A 119 -2.88 -10.45 6.47
CA LEU A 119 -2.83 -10.00 5.09
C LEU A 119 -4.12 -9.31 4.64
N LEU A 120 -5.28 -9.83 5.03
CA LEU A 120 -6.58 -9.27 4.64
C LEU A 120 -6.83 -7.88 5.25
N LYS A 121 -6.16 -7.57 6.36
CA LYS A 121 -6.20 -6.23 6.96
C LYS A 121 -5.16 -5.31 6.33
N LEU A 122 -3.96 -5.80 6.01
CA LEU A 122 -2.92 -4.99 5.37
C LEU A 122 -3.25 -4.66 3.91
N ALA A 123 -3.82 -5.61 3.18
CA ALA A 123 -4.13 -5.52 1.75
C ALA A 123 -5.59 -5.89 1.47
N PRO A 124 -6.56 -5.03 1.83
CA PRO A 124 -7.96 -5.31 1.58
C PRO A 124 -8.22 -5.43 0.07
N GLY A 125 -8.84 -6.53 -0.36
CA GLY A 125 -9.07 -6.78 -1.79
C GLY A 125 -7.81 -7.15 -2.59
N GLY A 126 -6.66 -7.34 -1.93
CA GLY A 126 -5.39 -7.65 -2.58
C GLY A 126 -4.60 -6.43 -3.06
N HIS A 127 -5.10 -5.22 -2.82
CA HIS A 127 -4.38 -3.98 -3.10
C HIS A 127 -3.37 -3.66 -1.99
N LEU A 128 -2.17 -3.22 -2.39
CA LEU A 128 -1.14 -2.72 -1.47
C LEU A 128 -1.40 -1.22 -1.20
N GLY A 129 -0.84 -0.69 -0.11
CA GLY A 129 -0.92 0.76 0.17
C GLY A 129 -2.04 1.17 1.12
N ARG A 130 -2.51 0.28 2.01
CA ARG A 130 -3.40 0.71 3.10
C ARG A 130 -2.66 1.66 4.04
N PHE A 131 -3.33 2.70 4.55
CA PHE A 131 -2.74 3.57 5.57
C PHE A 131 -2.58 2.85 6.91
N VAL A 132 -1.32 2.56 7.28
CA VAL A 132 -0.97 1.87 8.53
C VAL A 132 -0.26 2.82 9.49
N ILE A 133 -0.70 2.80 10.74
CA ILE A 133 -0.19 3.58 11.85
C ILE A 133 0.40 2.61 12.87
N TRP A 134 1.65 2.79 13.26
CA TRP A 134 2.37 1.90 14.17
C TRP A 134 2.53 2.53 15.55
N THR A 135 2.42 1.74 16.60
CA THR A 135 2.99 2.13 17.90
C THR A 135 4.48 1.80 17.93
N LYS A 136 5.25 2.52 18.74
CA LYS A 136 6.70 2.34 18.88
C LYS A 136 7.05 0.88 19.20
N SER A 137 6.38 0.31 20.21
CA SER A 137 6.56 -1.10 20.60
C SER A 137 6.15 -2.09 19.50
N ALA A 138 5.13 -1.77 18.69
CA ALA A 138 4.78 -2.59 17.54
C ALA A 138 5.89 -2.60 16.49
N PHE A 139 6.46 -1.42 16.21
CA PHE A 139 7.49 -1.26 15.20
C PHE A 139 8.78 -1.99 15.58
N GLU A 140 9.23 -1.85 16.83
CA GLU A 140 10.42 -2.54 17.35
C GLU A 140 10.27 -4.08 17.32
N LYS A 141 9.06 -4.60 17.56
CA LYS A 141 8.79 -6.05 17.51
C LYS A 141 8.86 -6.66 16.11
N LEU A 142 8.79 -5.86 15.04
CA LEU A 142 8.83 -6.38 13.67
C LEU A 142 10.13 -7.14 13.37
N ASP A 143 11.26 -6.66 13.90
CA ASP A 143 12.56 -7.29 13.69
C ASP A 143 12.69 -8.62 14.42
N SER A 144 12.17 -8.76 15.65
CA SER A 144 12.12 -10.06 16.34
C SER A 144 11.19 -11.05 15.61
N ILE A 145 10.01 -10.59 15.18
CA ILE A 145 9.00 -11.47 14.56
C ILE A 145 9.47 -12.02 13.22
N TYR A 146 10.16 -11.20 12.43
CA TYR A 146 10.46 -11.55 11.06
C TYR A 146 11.96 -11.60 10.72
N GLY A 147 12.86 -11.08 11.57
CA GLY A 147 14.32 -11.05 11.37
C GLY A 147 14.85 -9.82 10.63
N SER A 148 16.10 -9.84 10.19
CA SER A 148 16.68 -8.91 9.21
C SER A 148 17.30 -9.71 8.05
N PHE A 149 17.95 -9.05 7.08
CA PHE A 149 18.67 -9.78 6.04
C PHE A 149 19.85 -10.60 6.59
N GLU A 150 20.36 -10.19 7.75
CA GLU A 150 21.48 -10.84 8.46
C GLU A 150 20.97 -11.83 9.51
N ASN A 151 19.97 -11.40 10.31
CA ASN A 151 19.46 -12.16 11.45
C ASN A 151 18.19 -12.93 11.09
N LYS A 152 18.12 -14.21 11.45
CA LYS A 152 16.91 -15.02 11.26
C LYS A 152 15.79 -14.56 12.21
N SER A 153 14.53 -14.82 11.85
CA SER A 153 13.41 -14.52 12.74
C SER A 153 13.41 -15.41 13.99
N GLU A 154 13.13 -14.82 15.14
CA GLU A 154 13.04 -15.54 16.42
C GLU A 154 11.72 -16.31 16.53
N LYS A 155 10.61 -15.67 16.14
CA LYS A 155 9.27 -16.27 16.31
C LYS A 155 8.88 -17.27 15.21
N LYS A 156 9.41 -17.10 14.00
CA LYS A 156 8.97 -17.86 12.81
C LYS A 156 10.04 -18.88 12.40
N LYS A 157 9.90 -20.12 12.85
CA LYS A 157 10.86 -21.18 12.51
C LYS A 157 11.00 -21.35 10.98
N GLY A 158 12.23 -21.31 10.49
CA GLY A 158 12.56 -21.50 9.07
C GLY A 158 12.18 -20.32 8.16
N TYR A 159 11.70 -19.21 8.71
CA TYR A 159 11.40 -18.02 7.93
C TYR A 159 12.66 -17.20 7.68
N VAL A 160 12.84 -16.78 6.42
CA VAL A 160 13.91 -15.90 5.98
C VAL A 160 13.28 -14.82 5.09
N LEU A 161 13.79 -13.59 5.20
CA LEU A 161 13.39 -12.50 4.32
C LEU A 161 13.69 -12.83 2.85
N PRO A 162 12.72 -12.63 1.94
CA PRO A 162 12.98 -12.77 0.51
C PRO A 162 13.99 -11.70 0.07
N ARG A 163 15.00 -12.10 -0.71
CA ARG A 163 15.94 -11.15 -1.33
C ARG A 163 15.31 -10.53 -2.58
N ALA A 164 15.54 -9.24 -2.78
CA ALA A 164 15.13 -8.56 -3.99
C ALA A 164 15.85 -9.18 -5.20
N LYS A 165 15.13 -9.39 -6.31
CA LYS A 165 15.72 -9.91 -7.56
C LYS A 165 16.60 -8.87 -8.26
N MET A 166 16.26 -7.59 -8.10
CA MET A 166 17.03 -6.45 -8.60
C MET A 166 17.45 -5.61 -7.41
N VAL A 167 18.73 -5.24 -7.36
CA VAL A 167 19.27 -4.36 -6.31
C VAL A 167 18.80 -2.91 -6.54
N ASN A 168 18.85 -2.46 -7.79
CA ASN A 168 18.29 -1.18 -8.21
C ASN A 168 17.07 -1.44 -9.11
N ALA A 169 15.90 -0.94 -8.71
CA ALA A 169 14.66 -1.04 -9.48
C ALA A 169 14.41 0.18 -10.39
N ASP A 170 15.23 1.23 -10.31
CA ASP A 170 15.14 2.40 -11.18
C ASP A 170 15.75 2.10 -12.55
N LEU A 171 14.90 1.56 -13.43
CA LEU A 171 15.26 1.24 -14.81
C LEU A 171 15.64 2.48 -15.61
N ALA A 172 15.00 3.63 -15.36
CA ALA A 172 15.27 4.85 -16.11
C ALA A 172 16.71 5.31 -15.85
N ARG A 173 17.15 5.27 -14.59
CA ARG A 173 18.54 5.56 -14.24
C ARG A 173 19.53 4.57 -14.85
N ILE A 174 19.23 3.28 -14.85
CA ILE A 174 20.10 2.25 -15.44
C ILE A 174 20.21 2.46 -16.96
N ILE A 175 19.10 2.69 -17.64
CA ILE A 175 19.07 2.91 -19.09
C ILE A 175 19.83 4.19 -19.46
N ASN A 176 19.66 5.27 -18.69
CA ASN A 176 20.29 6.56 -18.97
C ASN A 176 21.71 6.70 -18.40
N SER A 177 22.29 5.62 -17.87
CA SER A 177 23.66 5.61 -17.36
C SER A 177 24.69 5.69 -18.49
N ASP A 178 25.82 6.35 -18.24
CA ASP A 178 26.86 6.57 -19.25
C ASP A 178 27.45 5.23 -19.74
N GLU A 179 27.54 4.24 -18.86
CA GLU A 179 28.03 2.89 -19.18
C GLU A 179 27.14 2.18 -20.19
N VAL A 180 25.83 2.40 -20.12
CA VAL A 180 24.87 1.84 -21.09
C VAL A 180 24.83 2.71 -22.35
N GLN A 181 24.71 4.02 -22.21
CA GLN A 181 24.58 4.94 -23.35
C GLN A 181 25.83 5.01 -24.24
N SER A 182 27.03 4.75 -23.69
CA SER A 182 28.26 4.68 -24.48
C SER A 182 28.33 3.48 -25.43
N VAL A 183 27.59 2.40 -25.15
CA VAL A 183 27.60 1.16 -25.95
C VAL A 183 26.34 1.04 -26.83
N VAL A 184 25.25 1.69 -26.45
CA VAL A 184 23.96 1.61 -27.16
C VAL A 184 24.04 2.30 -28.53
N SER A 185 23.61 1.59 -29.56
CA SER A 185 23.48 2.15 -30.92
C SER A 185 22.37 3.21 -30.98
N PRO A 186 22.51 4.25 -31.83
CA PRO A 186 21.50 5.30 -31.96
C PRO A 186 20.15 4.73 -32.39
N ILE A 187 19.07 5.34 -31.90
CA ILE A 187 17.71 4.95 -32.22
C ILE A 187 17.44 5.20 -33.71
N LYS A 188 16.96 4.18 -34.42
CA LYS A 188 16.47 4.33 -35.79
C LYS A 188 15.07 4.94 -35.76
N MET A 189 14.95 6.22 -36.11
CA MET A 189 13.66 6.93 -36.09
C MET A 189 12.77 6.58 -37.29
N GLU A 190 13.35 6.06 -38.37
CA GLU A 190 12.61 5.71 -39.58
C GLU A 190 11.83 4.41 -39.42
N VAL A 191 10.49 4.53 -39.34
CA VAL A 191 9.58 3.38 -39.43
C VAL A 191 9.26 3.12 -40.89
N LYS A 192 9.92 2.13 -41.50
CA LYS A 192 9.59 1.67 -42.86
C LYS A 192 8.27 0.90 -42.83
N ARG A 193 7.20 1.52 -43.34
CA ARG A 193 5.91 0.85 -43.54
C ARG A 193 5.96 0.06 -44.85
N ALA A 194 5.29 -1.08 -44.87
CA ALA A 194 5.09 -1.81 -46.12
C ALA A 194 4.36 -0.87 -47.11
N PRO A 195 4.91 -0.61 -48.30
CA PRO A 195 4.25 0.22 -49.28
C PRO A 195 2.98 -0.49 -49.76
N MET A 196 1.87 0.25 -49.82
CA MET A 196 0.66 -0.27 -50.46
C MET A 196 0.91 -0.30 -51.96
N LYS A 197 0.78 -1.49 -52.57
CA LYS A 197 0.86 -1.64 -54.02
C LYS A 197 -0.39 -0.99 -54.64
N ASN A 198 -0.19 0.18 -55.21
CA ASN A 198 -1.23 0.89 -55.95
C ASN A 198 -1.16 0.50 -57.42
N ASN A 199 -2.30 0.54 -58.12
CA ASN A 199 -2.37 0.21 -59.54
C ASN A 199 -1.91 1.42 -60.38
N PRO A 200 -0.84 1.29 -61.21
CA PRO A 200 -0.32 2.39 -62.01
C PRO A 200 -1.34 2.90 -63.02
N LEU A 201 -2.14 2.03 -63.64
CA LEU A 201 -3.16 2.42 -64.62
C LEU A 201 -4.29 3.29 -64.04
N LYS A 202 -4.42 3.32 -62.71
CA LYS A 202 -5.46 4.06 -62.00
C LYS A 202 -4.92 5.24 -61.18
N ASN A 203 -3.59 5.39 -61.05
CA ASN A 203 -2.98 6.41 -60.20
C ASN A 203 -1.79 7.07 -60.90
N LEU A 204 -2.02 8.26 -61.46
CA LEU A 204 -1.05 8.99 -62.28
C LEU A 204 0.25 9.32 -61.52
N ASN A 205 0.18 9.56 -60.20
CA ASN A 205 1.35 9.87 -59.38
C ASN A 205 2.38 8.73 -59.30
N ILE A 206 2.02 7.51 -59.71
CA ILE A 206 2.86 6.31 -59.73
C ILE A 206 3.33 5.98 -61.15
N ILE A 207 2.68 6.54 -62.17
CA ILE A 207 3.16 6.46 -63.55
C ILE A 207 4.33 7.42 -63.74
N TYR A 208 4.29 8.59 -63.09
CA TYR A 208 5.25 9.68 -63.31
C TYR A 208 6.32 9.87 -62.21
N ASN A 209 6.27 9.11 -61.12
CA ASN A 209 7.36 8.96 -60.13
C ASN A 209 7.87 7.53 -60.17
#